data_AF-A0A8H7CUQ9-F1
#
_entry.id   AF-A0A8H7CUQ9-F1
#
_cell.length_a   1.000
_cell.length_b   1.000
_cell.length_c   1.000
_cell.angle_alpha   90.00
_cell.angle_beta   90.00
_cell.angle_gamma   90.00
#
_symmetry.space_group_name_H-M   'P 1'
#
loop_
_entity.id
_entity.type
_entity.pdbx_description
1 polymer ?
#
loop_
_entity_poly.entity_id
_entity_poly.type
_entity_poly.pdbx_seq_one_letter_code
_entity_poly.pdbx_strand_id
1 'polypeptide(L)'
;MLWVPCVRKTRSGATFAAWTAEAFQFAPLVSQAVRVECDAQEDVEPDDLPDPDIEWPAQSTPLDPLDDVDDLPPSPLPAPCKRRASPTFEEVCATGKPLKSCHRRRAAKRAKTIHEEGHRPRASVIDQQVRQADPLAVPSLNAEALPAAQGAYVAKIETKIEKRGSKTRRSLAELIGLGFQLIPWDGISARPLADGMGRVFASLAGQPQDNGWRAAVARAYQFIKAQGNAADFPTSMRHHRRGLFAAMNVGLMYGKGLLSPTWLDNKKFTPLAERLLAHPDVARMAHFASFAFSLWAPRLYRYYVDHNATLANLLPGVRRPFPKSVFASATFNFGPSVCTFKHRDVCNLPFGWCAIQALGSFDATAGGHLVLWDAKVVVEFPAGAVILLPSATVAHSNVPVADGEERISFTQFTPGGLFRWGGLRRTHGGTIGGGGPR
;
A
#
# COMPACT_ATOMS: atom_id res chain seq x y z
N MET A 1 -14.56 9.19 33.51
CA MET A 1 -14.62 10.32 32.57
C MET A 1 -15.23 9.83 31.26
N LEU A 2 -16.39 10.36 30.88
CA LEU A 2 -17.05 10.06 29.61
C LEU A 2 -16.22 10.70 28.48
N TRP A 3 -15.73 9.89 27.56
CA TRP A 3 -15.01 10.35 26.36
C TRP A 3 -15.94 11.19 25.48
N VAL A 4 -15.59 12.44 25.22
CA VAL A 4 -16.28 13.28 24.23
C VAL A 4 -15.59 13.04 22.88
N PRO A 5 -16.28 12.53 21.84
CA PRO A 5 -15.70 12.36 20.52
C PRO A 5 -15.31 13.74 19.96
N CYS A 6 -14.00 13.98 19.77
CA CYS A 6 -13.53 15.26 19.23
C CYS A 6 -13.90 15.38 17.75
N VAL A 7 -14.70 16.40 17.45
CA VAL A 7 -15.24 16.70 16.12
C VAL A 7 -14.44 17.84 15.49
N ARG A 8 -13.73 17.56 14.39
CA ARG A 8 -12.93 18.52 13.61
C ARG A 8 -13.83 19.38 12.71
N LYS A 9 -13.51 20.64 12.44
CA LYS A 9 -14.25 21.48 11.46
C LYS A 9 -13.47 21.64 10.15
N THR A 10 -14.12 21.47 9.00
CA THR A 10 -13.59 21.89 7.70
C THR A 10 -13.70 23.42 7.56
N ARG A 11 -13.01 24.00 6.56
CA ARG A 11 -13.15 25.43 6.22
C ARG A 11 -14.58 25.84 5.83
N SER A 12 -15.43 24.90 5.40
CA SER A 12 -16.85 25.11 5.12
C SER A 12 -17.75 25.05 6.37
N GLY A 13 -17.17 24.90 7.57
CA GLY A 13 -17.91 24.81 8.83
C GLY A 13 -18.41 23.41 9.18
N ALA A 14 -18.21 22.41 8.32
CA ALA A 14 -18.69 21.05 8.54
C ALA A 14 -17.84 20.30 9.57
N THR A 15 -18.48 19.60 10.48
CA THR A 15 -17.84 18.90 11.60
C THR A 15 -17.58 17.41 11.29
N PHE A 16 -16.42 16.82 11.61
CA PHE A 16 -16.06 15.41 11.40
C PHE A 16 -15.29 14.76 12.57
N ALA A 17 -15.63 13.54 12.97
CA ALA A 17 -14.82 12.72 13.89
C ALA A 17 -14.56 11.33 13.28
N ALA A 18 -13.37 10.76 13.46
CA ALA A 18 -13.02 9.43 12.91
C ALA A 18 -13.93 8.30 13.45
N TRP A 19 -14.70 8.59 14.49
CA TRP A 19 -15.43 7.61 15.31
C TRP A 19 -16.95 7.88 15.42
N THR A 20 -17.51 8.87 14.71
CA THR A 20 -18.97 9.11 14.74
C THR A 20 -19.67 8.59 13.46
N ALA A 21 -20.88 8.05 13.65
CA ALA A 21 -21.67 7.34 12.65
C ALA A 21 -22.62 8.22 11.82
N GLU A 22 -22.43 9.55 11.83
CA GLU A 22 -23.27 10.43 11.02
C GLU A 22 -22.76 10.57 9.58
N ALA A 23 -23.71 10.56 8.64
CA ALA A 23 -23.47 10.47 7.20
C ALA A 23 -22.76 11.73 6.67
N PHE A 24 -21.44 11.62 6.50
CA PHE A 24 -20.62 12.62 5.82
C PHE A 24 -20.89 12.60 4.32
N GLN A 25 -21.47 13.68 3.78
CA GLN A 25 -21.67 13.85 2.34
C GLN A 25 -20.40 14.44 1.71
N PHE A 26 -19.53 13.55 1.21
CA PHE A 26 -18.22 13.90 0.62
C PHE A 26 -18.32 14.41 -0.83
N ALA A 27 -19.35 13.96 -1.57
CA ALA A 27 -19.52 14.31 -2.99
C ALA A 27 -19.62 15.84 -3.26
N PRO A 28 -20.33 16.65 -2.44
CA PRO A 28 -20.36 18.10 -2.61
C PRO A 28 -19.00 18.77 -2.37
N LEU A 29 -18.20 18.28 -1.42
CA LEU A 29 -16.89 18.85 -1.08
C LEU A 29 -15.84 18.61 -2.17
N VAL A 30 -15.84 17.42 -2.77
CA VAL A 30 -15.00 17.12 -3.95
C VAL A 30 -15.47 17.93 -5.16
N SER A 31 -16.78 18.04 -5.38
CA SER A 31 -17.33 18.86 -6.48
C SER A 31 -16.97 20.34 -6.34
N GLN A 32 -16.95 20.87 -5.11
CA GLN A 32 -16.58 22.26 -4.84
C GLN A 32 -15.08 22.50 -5.04
N ALA A 33 -14.22 21.55 -4.63
CA ALA A 33 -12.78 21.64 -4.88
C ALA A 33 -12.45 21.59 -6.38
N VAL A 34 -13.15 20.76 -7.15
CA VAL A 34 -12.99 20.68 -8.62
C VAL A 34 -13.49 21.95 -9.31
N ARG A 35 -14.59 22.57 -8.85
CA ARG A 35 -15.08 23.85 -9.42
C ARG A 35 -14.09 25.00 -9.22
N VAL A 36 -13.48 25.11 -8.04
CA VAL A 36 -12.46 26.13 -7.77
C VAL A 36 -11.22 25.96 -8.66
N GLU A 37 -10.91 24.73 -9.09
CA GLU A 37 -9.83 24.47 -10.08
C GLU A 37 -10.25 24.83 -11.51
N CYS A 38 -11.51 24.63 -11.89
CA CYS A 38 -12.03 25.06 -13.20
C CYS A 38 -12.09 26.58 -13.34
N ASP A 39 -12.50 27.29 -12.29
CA ASP A 39 -12.62 28.76 -12.28
C ASP A 39 -11.23 29.46 -12.25
N ALA A 40 -10.16 28.72 -11.98
CA ALA A 40 -8.78 29.22 -12.00
C ALA A 40 -8.06 28.98 -13.34
N GLN A 41 -8.73 28.40 -14.35
CA GLN A 41 -8.16 28.12 -15.67
C GLN A 41 -8.56 29.13 -16.77
N GLU A 42 -9.31 30.19 -16.47
CA GLU A 42 -9.78 31.12 -17.52
C GLU A 42 -8.79 32.20 -17.98
N ASP A 43 -7.58 32.31 -17.43
CA ASP A 43 -6.59 33.31 -17.87
C ASP A 43 -5.26 32.69 -18.33
N VAL A 44 -5.26 31.93 -19.43
CA VAL A 44 -4.03 31.63 -20.19
C VAL A 44 -4.26 31.95 -21.66
N GLU A 45 -3.59 33.01 -22.13
CA GLU A 45 -3.63 33.50 -23.51
C GLU A 45 -3.10 32.44 -24.52
N PRO A 46 -3.54 32.46 -25.79
CA PRO A 46 -3.40 31.34 -26.73
C PRO A 46 -1.99 31.08 -27.28
N ASP A 47 -0.98 31.88 -26.94
CA ASP A 47 0.35 31.83 -27.56
C ASP A 47 1.36 30.91 -26.85
N ASP A 48 0.97 30.23 -25.76
CA ASP A 48 1.86 29.35 -24.96
C ASP A 48 1.63 27.84 -25.19
N LEU A 49 1.05 27.43 -26.32
CA LEU A 49 0.98 26.01 -26.70
C LEU A 49 2.21 25.61 -27.55
N PRO A 50 3.00 24.59 -27.14
CA PRO A 50 4.13 24.14 -27.94
C PRO A 50 3.68 23.39 -29.21
N ASP A 51 4.47 23.61 -30.26
CA ASP A 51 4.41 23.13 -31.64
C ASP A 51 3.99 21.64 -31.81
N PRO A 52 3.03 21.32 -32.70
CA PRO A 52 2.50 19.95 -32.89
C PRO A 52 3.48 18.92 -33.47
N ASP A 53 4.70 19.28 -33.90
CA ASP A 53 5.59 18.39 -34.66
C ASP A 53 6.74 17.73 -33.87
N ILE A 54 6.59 17.52 -32.55
CA ILE A 54 7.59 16.77 -31.76
C ILE A 54 7.18 15.29 -31.61
N GLU A 55 7.80 14.42 -32.42
CA GLU A 55 7.71 12.96 -32.30
C GLU A 55 8.29 12.46 -30.95
N TRP A 56 7.49 11.69 -30.19
CA TRP A 56 7.86 11.14 -28.89
C TRP A 56 8.20 9.63 -28.99
N PRO A 57 9.38 9.16 -28.55
CA PRO A 57 9.76 7.76 -28.67
C PRO A 57 9.05 6.84 -27.66
N ALA A 58 8.86 5.59 -28.09
CA ALA A 58 8.04 4.57 -27.45
C ALA A 58 8.66 3.92 -26.19
N GLN A 59 7.77 3.69 -25.21
CA GLN A 59 7.76 2.62 -24.18
C GLN A 59 9.11 2.17 -23.56
N SER A 60 9.38 2.66 -22.35
CA SER A 60 10.37 2.08 -21.42
C SER A 60 9.77 1.91 -20.01
N THR A 61 10.34 0.98 -19.24
CA THR A 61 9.77 0.33 -18.05
C THR A 61 9.58 1.17 -16.78
N PRO A 62 8.74 0.71 -15.82
CA PRO A 62 8.38 1.48 -14.64
C PRO A 62 9.33 1.23 -13.45
N LEU A 63 10.53 1.80 -13.51
CA LEU A 63 11.21 2.42 -12.37
C LEU A 63 11.76 3.75 -12.90
N ASP A 64 11.58 4.85 -12.15
CA ASP A 64 11.93 6.21 -12.61
C ASP A 64 13.32 6.28 -13.26
N PRO A 65 13.49 7.00 -14.39
CA PRO A 65 14.73 7.00 -15.15
C PRO A 65 15.80 7.83 -14.43
N LEU A 66 17.06 7.50 -14.72
CA LEU A 66 18.24 8.38 -14.87
C LEU A 66 19.48 7.51 -14.61
N ASP A 67 20.04 6.98 -15.68
CA ASP A 67 21.49 7.01 -16.00
C ASP A 67 21.68 6.28 -17.34
N ASP A 68 22.20 7.03 -18.32
CA ASP A 68 22.54 6.60 -19.68
C ASP A 68 23.69 5.59 -19.69
N VAL A 69 23.66 4.62 -20.61
CA VAL A 69 24.82 4.13 -21.39
C VAL A 69 24.36 3.28 -22.57
N ASP A 70 24.92 3.59 -23.74
CA ASP A 70 24.63 3.09 -25.09
C ASP A 70 25.06 1.64 -25.40
N ASP A 71 24.37 1.12 -26.43
CA ASP A 71 24.70 0.13 -27.47
C ASP A 71 25.04 -1.33 -27.13
N LEU A 72 24.27 -2.25 -27.75
CA LEU A 72 24.73 -3.44 -28.51
C LEU A 72 23.53 -4.11 -29.24
N PRO A 73 23.75 -4.83 -30.37
CA PRO A 73 22.77 -5.05 -31.45
C PRO A 73 21.74 -6.17 -31.21
N PRO A 74 20.63 -6.20 -31.98
CA PRO A 74 19.54 -7.16 -31.78
C PRO A 74 19.90 -8.57 -32.26
N SER A 75 19.38 -9.58 -31.57
CA SER A 75 19.38 -10.99 -31.99
C SER A 75 17.96 -11.58 -31.91
N PRO A 76 17.66 -12.63 -32.69
CA PRO A 76 16.32 -12.81 -33.28
C PRO A 76 15.28 -13.38 -32.30
N LEU A 77 14.03 -12.97 -32.52
CA LEU A 77 12.83 -13.41 -31.81
C LEU A 77 12.58 -14.93 -31.98
N PRO A 78 12.24 -15.66 -30.91
CA PRO A 78 11.58 -16.96 -31.04
C PRO A 78 10.04 -16.81 -31.06
N ALA A 79 9.43 -17.77 -31.77
CA ALA A 79 8.03 -17.87 -32.18
C ALA A 79 6.97 -17.85 -31.04
N PRO A 80 5.69 -17.55 -31.35
CA PRO A 80 4.68 -17.24 -30.34
C PRO A 80 4.23 -18.47 -29.56
N CYS A 81 4.46 -18.46 -28.23
CA CYS A 81 3.93 -19.49 -27.34
C CYS A 81 2.54 -19.06 -26.80
N LYS A 82 1.58 -19.98 -26.92
CA LYS A 82 0.17 -19.79 -26.60
C LYS A 82 -0.02 -19.36 -25.13
N ARG A 83 -0.60 -18.16 -24.93
CA ARG A 83 -1.00 -17.62 -23.62
C ARG A 83 -1.92 -18.60 -22.88
N ARG A 84 -1.59 -18.97 -21.65
CA ARG A 84 -2.57 -19.54 -20.69
C ARG A 84 -3.10 -18.40 -19.82
N ALA A 85 -4.41 -18.30 -19.71
CA ALA A 85 -5.10 -17.33 -18.86
C ALA A 85 -4.79 -17.60 -17.37
N SER A 86 -4.69 -16.54 -16.58
CA SER A 86 -4.59 -16.61 -15.12
C SER A 86 -5.82 -17.33 -14.53
N PRO A 87 -5.66 -18.02 -13.39
CA PRO A 87 -6.74 -18.79 -12.80
C PRO A 87 -7.90 -17.91 -12.35
N THR A 88 -9.11 -18.43 -12.53
CA THR A 88 -10.37 -17.78 -12.16
C THR A 88 -10.61 -17.84 -10.65
N PHE A 89 -11.50 -16.98 -10.14
CA PHE A 89 -11.88 -16.93 -8.72
C PHE A 89 -12.31 -18.29 -8.14
N GLU A 90 -12.85 -19.17 -8.99
CA GLU A 90 -13.32 -20.51 -8.62
C GLU A 90 -12.16 -21.47 -8.33
N GLU A 91 -11.04 -21.37 -9.05
CA GLU A 91 -9.89 -22.26 -8.93
C GLU A 91 -9.08 -22.02 -7.64
N VAL A 92 -9.07 -20.78 -7.13
CA VAL A 92 -8.37 -20.41 -5.89
C VAL A 92 -9.07 -20.98 -4.64
N CYS A 93 -10.35 -21.33 -4.72
CA CYS A 93 -11.16 -21.78 -3.58
C CYS A 93 -11.03 -23.29 -3.26
N ALA A 94 -10.28 -24.06 -4.06
CA ALA A 94 -10.32 -25.54 -4.02
C ALA A 94 -9.27 -26.23 -3.11
N THR A 95 -8.34 -25.50 -2.49
CA THR A 95 -7.21 -26.10 -1.76
C THR A 95 -7.50 -26.30 -0.26
N GLY A 96 -8.27 -27.35 0.07
CA GLY A 96 -8.47 -27.79 1.47
C GLY A 96 -9.33 -29.04 1.61
N LYS A 97 -9.16 -29.79 2.72
CA LYS A 97 -9.97 -30.98 3.06
C LYS A 97 -11.47 -30.68 2.87
N PRO A 98 -12.27 -31.63 2.34
CA PRO A 98 -13.65 -31.33 1.94
C PRO A 98 -14.52 -30.98 3.14
N LEU A 99 -14.74 -29.69 3.34
CA LEU A 99 -15.78 -29.19 4.24
C LEU A 99 -17.14 -29.70 3.74
N LYS A 100 -18.04 -30.06 4.67
CA LYS A 100 -19.45 -30.40 4.35
C LYS A 100 -20.02 -29.34 3.39
N SER A 101 -20.74 -29.76 2.35
CA SER A 101 -21.17 -28.93 1.21
C SER A 101 -21.72 -27.53 1.59
N CYS A 102 -22.50 -27.45 2.66
CA CYS A 102 -23.05 -26.19 3.18
C CYS A 102 -21.98 -25.19 3.69
N HIS A 103 -20.90 -25.67 4.30
CA HIS A 103 -19.81 -24.81 4.78
C HIS A 103 -18.98 -24.22 3.63
N ARG A 104 -18.77 -25.00 2.55
CA ARG A 104 -18.12 -24.51 1.32
C ARG A 104 -18.92 -23.39 0.68
N ARG A 105 -20.24 -23.58 0.50
CA ARG A 105 -21.13 -22.55 -0.06
C ARG A 105 -21.11 -21.27 0.77
N ARG A 106 -21.16 -21.37 2.10
CA ARG A 106 -21.06 -20.19 3.00
C ARG A 106 -19.70 -19.50 2.89
N ALA A 107 -18.60 -20.26 2.81
CA ALA A 107 -17.26 -19.69 2.64
C ALA A 107 -17.10 -18.96 1.31
N ALA A 108 -17.58 -19.55 0.21
CA ALA A 108 -17.59 -18.93 -1.12
C ALA A 108 -18.44 -17.66 -1.14
N LYS A 109 -19.65 -17.68 -0.56
CA LYS A 109 -20.51 -16.49 -0.43
C LYS A 109 -19.79 -15.38 0.34
N ARG A 110 -19.16 -15.70 1.48
CA ARG A 110 -18.36 -14.71 2.24
C ARG A 110 -17.19 -14.16 1.42
N ALA A 111 -16.47 -15.01 0.69
CA ALA A 111 -15.35 -14.57 -0.14
C ALA A 111 -15.82 -13.61 -1.25
N LYS A 112 -16.96 -13.91 -1.89
CA LYS A 112 -17.61 -13.05 -2.88
C LYS A 112 -18.03 -11.71 -2.27
N THR A 113 -18.75 -11.72 -1.15
CA THR A 113 -19.13 -10.48 -0.44
C THR A 113 -17.92 -9.64 -0.06
N ILE A 114 -16.83 -10.23 0.43
CA ILE A 114 -15.61 -9.47 0.76
C ILE A 114 -14.96 -8.87 -0.50
N HIS A 115 -14.99 -9.61 -1.62
CA HIS A 115 -14.45 -9.12 -2.88
C HIS A 115 -15.23 -7.91 -3.43
N GLU A 116 -16.55 -7.94 -3.31
CA GLU A 116 -17.46 -6.91 -3.86
C GLU A 116 -17.63 -5.72 -2.91
N GLU A 117 -17.82 -5.99 -1.62
CA GLU A 117 -18.24 -5.00 -0.62
C GLU A 117 -17.16 -4.67 0.42
N GLY A 118 -16.02 -5.36 0.37
CA GLY A 118 -14.94 -5.25 1.35
C GLY A 118 -15.18 -6.06 2.63
N HIS A 119 -14.20 -6.03 3.53
CA HIS A 119 -14.31 -6.69 4.84
C HIS A 119 -15.30 -5.96 5.75
N ARG A 120 -16.15 -6.72 6.43
CA ARG A 120 -17.04 -6.24 7.49
C ARG A 120 -16.70 -6.93 8.81
N PRO A 121 -15.92 -6.28 9.69
CA PRO A 121 -15.63 -6.82 11.01
C PRO A 121 -16.92 -7.05 11.80
N ARG A 122 -16.96 -8.12 12.60
CA ARG A 122 -18.08 -8.38 13.51
C ARG A 122 -18.02 -7.39 14.67
N ALA A 123 -19.18 -7.00 15.21
CA ALA A 123 -19.26 -6.13 16.38
C ALA A 123 -18.40 -6.65 17.54
N SER A 124 -18.46 -7.96 17.83
CA SER A 124 -17.64 -8.58 18.88
C SER A 124 -16.13 -8.41 18.68
N VAL A 125 -15.66 -8.42 17.42
CA VAL A 125 -14.24 -8.22 17.11
C VAL A 125 -13.85 -6.75 17.24
N ILE A 126 -14.73 -5.83 16.84
CA ILE A 126 -14.53 -4.38 17.07
C ILE A 126 -14.43 -4.10 18.57
N ASP A 127 -15.30 -4.71 19.37
CA ASP A 127 -15.32 -4.50 20.82
C ASP A 127 -14.03 -5.00 21.46
N GLN A 128 -13.61 -6.21 21.11
CA GLN A 128 -12.41 -6.84 21.65
C GLN A 128 -11.11 -6.17 21.18
N GLN A 129 -11.02 -5.79 19.90
CA GLN A 129 -9.74 -5.36 19.30
C GLN A 129 -9.58 -3.85 19.23
N VAL A 130 -10.68 -3.08 19.16
CA VAL A 130 -10.63 -1.63 18.98
C VAL A 130 -11.08 -0.91 20.24
N ARG A 131 -12.26 -1.25 20.79
CA ARG A 131 -12.79 -0.53 21.97
C ARG A 131 -12.00 -0.79 23.25
N GLN A 132 -11.39 -1.96 23.35
CA GLN A 132 -10.52 -2.34 24.47
C GLN A 132 -9.05 -1.99 24.25
N ALA A 133 -8.68 -1.50 23.06
CA ALA A 133 -7.30 -1.13 22.80
C ALA A 133 -6.96 0.20 23.47
N ASP A 134 -5.76 0.25 24.03
CA ASP A 134 -5.20 1.46 24.63
C ASP A 134 -4.24 2.12 23.62
N PRO A 135 -4.56 3.30 23.07
CA PRO A 135 -3.68 3.99 22.13
C PRO A 135 -2.42 4.50 22.80
N LEU A 136 -1.27 4.20 22.19
CA LEU A 136 -0.01 4.77 22.60
C LEU A 136 0.08 6.21 22.08
N ALA A 137 0.16 7.16 23.01
CA ALA A 137 0.30 8.58 22.70
C ALA A 137 1.71 8.91 22.18
N VAL A 138 1.75 9.60 21.05
CA VAL A 138 2.95 10.09 20.36
C VAL A 138 2.82 11.61 20.26
N PRO A 139 3.07 12.36 21.35
CA PRO A 139 2.83 13.80 21.40
C PRO A 139 3.76 14.61 20.49
N SER A 140 4.90 14.03 20.11
CA SER A 140 5.86 14.60 19.16
C SER A 140 5.29 14.75 17.75
N LEU A 141 4.26 13.97 17.39
CA LEU A 141 3.69 13.98 16.05
C LEU A 141 2.50 14.94 15.97
N ASN A 142 2.51 15.82 14.99
CA ASN A 142 1.31 16.51 14.52
C ASN A 142 0.92 15.95 13.14
N ALA A 143 -0.09 15.07 13.09
CA ALA A 143 -0.51 14.46 11.83
C ALA A 143 -1.05 15.46 10.79
N GLU A 144 -1.52 16.65 11.20
CA GLU A 144 -1.99 17.71 10.28
C GLU A 144 -0.85 18.44 9.58
N ALA A 145 0.35 18.45 10.16
CA ALA A 145 1.52 19.06 9.57
C ALA A 145 2.25 18.13 8.58
N LEU A 146 1.80 16.87 8.44
CA LEU A 146 2.47 15.90 7.59
C LEU A 146 2.39 16.30 6.10
N PRO A 147 3.46 16.06 5.31
CA PRO A 147 3.62 16.66 4.00
C PRO A 147 2.68 16.06 2.94
N ALA A 148 1.66 16.82 2.54
CA ALA A 148 0.80 16.50 1.40
C ALA A 148 0.87 17.58 0.31
N ALA A 149 0.79 17.19 -0.96
CA ALA A 149 0.63 18.14 -2.06
C ALA A 149 -0.79 18.74 -2.06
N GLN A 150 -0.99 19.86 -2.76
CA GLN A 150 -2.26 20.61 -2.77
C GLN A 150 -3.48 19.74 -3.15
N GLY A 151 -3.32 18.82 -4.10
CA GLY A 151 -4.39 17.88 -4.49
C GLY A 151 -4.58 16.66 -3.57
N ALA A 152 -3.77 16.50 -2.52
CA ALA A 152 -3.84 15.39 -1.56
C ALA A 152 -3.84 13.97 -2.17
N TYR A 153 -3.31 13.80 -3.38
CA TYR A 153 -3.10 12.50 -4.05
C TYR A 153 -1.64 12.05 -4.09
N VAL A 154 -0.70 12.90 -3.67
CA VAL A 154 0.71 12.57 -3.48
C VAL A 154 1.24 13.36 -2.29
N ALA A 155 2.25 12.80 -1.62
CA ALA A 155 2.96 13.52 -0.57
C ALA A 155 4.06 14.42 -1.17
N LYS A 156 4.48 15.44 -0.43
CA LYS A 156 5.60 16.29 -0.85
C LYS A 156 6.92 15.58 -0.56
N ILE A 157 7.88 15.73 -1.47
CA ILE A 157 9.29 15.47 -1.18
C ILE A 157 9.86 16.76 -0.60
N GLU A 158 10.31 16.74 0.64
CA GLU A 158 10.74 17.94 1.36
C GLU A 158 12.22 18.25 1.11
N THR A 159 13.04 17.24 0.79
CA THR A 159 14.50 17.45 0.62
C THR A 159 15.10 16.65 -0.54
N LYS A 160 16.25 17.12 -1.07
CA LYS A 160 17.06 16.37 -2.04
C LYS A 160 17.56 15.03 -1.46
N ILE A 161 17.85 14.99 -0.17
CA ILE A 161 18.27 13.77 0.54
C ILE A 161 17.13 12.75 0.56
N GLU A 162 15.91 13.19 0.87
CA GLU A 162 14.72 12.33 0.80
C GLU A 162 14.45 11.83 -0.61
N LYS A 163 14.63 12.70 -1.64
CA LYS A 163 14.49 12.31 -3.05
C LYS A 163 15.45 11.17 -3.44
N ARG A 164 16.71 11.25 -3.02
CA ARG A 164 17.79 10.30 -3.38
C ARG A 164 17.84 9.08 -2.44
N GLY A 165 17.06 9.11 -1.36
CA GLY A 165 17.20 8.20 -0.23
C GLY A 165 18.35 8.61 0.67
N SER A 166 18.18 8.49 1.99
CA SER A 166 19.23 8.83 2.96
C SER A 166 20.51 8.01 2.76
N LYS A 167 20.42 6.82 2.15
CA LYS A 167 21.53 5.85 2.00
C LYS A 167 22.24 5.48 3.32
N THR A 168 21.63 5.80 4.46
CA THR A 168 22.14 5.52 5.80
C THR A 168 21.29 4.45 6.45
N ARG A 169 21.95 3.43 7.01
CA ARG A 169 21.35 2.47 7.95
C ARG A 169 21.64 2.96 9.36
N ARG A 170 20.70 2.78 10.28
CA ARG A 170 20.85 3.18 11.68
C ARG A 170 20.66 1.97 12.58
N SER A 171 21.48 1.87 13.63
CA SER A 171 21.28 0.88 14.69
C SER A 171 20.18 1.35 15.65
N LEU A 172 19.66 0.42 16.46
CA LEU A 172 18.73 0.78 17.54
C LEU A 172 19.38 1.77 18.51
N ALA A 173 20.60 1.49 18.97
CA ALA A 173 21.32 2.33 19.92
C ALA A 173 21.51 3.78 19.42
N GLU A 174 21.83 3.96 18.14
CA GLU A 174 21.92 5.30 17.53
C GLU A 174 20.58 6.03 17.56
N LEU A 175 19.47 5.35 17.28
CA LEU A 175 18.14 5.97 17.28
C LEU A 175 17.72 6.37 18.70
N ILE A 176 18.01 5.54 19.71
CA ILE A 176 17.79 5.91 21.12
C ILE A 176 18.64 7.12 21.50
N GLY A 177 19.91 7.17 21.10
CA GLY A 177 20.77 8.34 21.28
C GLY A 177 20.26 9.61 20.58
N LEU A 178 19.49 9.46 19.50
CA LEU A 178 18.79 10.56 18.81
C LEU A 178 17.43 10.94 19.43
N GLY A 179 17.11 10.40 20.60
CA GLY A 179 15.89 10.69 21.36
C GLY A 179 14.64 9.99 20.83
N PHE A 180 14.79 8.89 20.08
CA PHE A 180 13.63 8.09 19.70
C PHE A 180 13.11 7.27 20.88
N GLN A 181 11.79 7.17 21.00
CA GLN A 181 11.13 6.29 21.95
C GLN A 181 11.06 4.86 21.40
N LEU A 182 11.61 3.90 22.14
CA LEU A 182 11.38 2.48 21.87
C LEU A 182 9.97 2.10 22.31
N ILE A 183 9.25 1.41 21.43
CA ILE A 183 7.94 0.81 21.71
C ILE A 183 8.12 -0.71 21.67
N PRO A 184 8.17 -1.37 22.84
CA PRO A 184 8.13 -2.81 22.91
C PRO A 184 6.80 -3.34 22.39
N TRP A 185 6.85 -4.39 21.57
CA TRP A 185 5.65 -4.94 20.96
C TRP A 185 5.78 -6.43 20.64
N ASP A 186 4.86 -7.22 21.20
CA ASP A 186 4.77 -8.67 21.00
C ASP A 186 4.38 -9.06 19.57
N GLY A 187 3.91 -8.12 18.74
CA GLY A 187 3.44 -8.38 17.39
C GLY A 187 2.12 -9.15 17.34
N ILE A 188 1.46 -9.37 18.47
CA ILE A 188 0.21 -10.15 18.59
C ILE A 188 -0.94 -9.20 18.93
N SER A 189 -0.79 -8.46 20.02
CA SER A 189 -1.83 -7.58 20.56
C SER A 189 -1.85 -6.27 19.79
N ALA A 190 -3.01 -5.84 19.32
CA ALA A 190 -3.07 -4.63 18.53
C ALA A 190 -2.84 -3.37 19.40
N ARG A 191 -2.01 -2.44 18.93
CA ARG A 191 -1.68 -1.18 19.60
C ARG A 191 -1.78 -0.01 18.63
N PRO A 192 -2.83 0.83 18.70
CA PRO A 192 -2.93 2.02 17.86
C PRO A 192 -1.95 3.09 18.34
N LEU A 193 -1.39 3.86 17.40
CA LEU A 193 -0.54 5.02 17.69
C LEU A 193 -1.37 6.28 17.46
N ALA A 194 -1.44 7.12 18.48
CA ALA A 194 -2.19 8.38 18.46
C ALA A 194 -1.23 9.57 18.48
N ASP A 195 -1.51 10.59 17.68
CA ASP A 195 -0.69 11.80 17.63
C ASP A 195 -0.93 12.73 18.82
N GLY A 196 -0.30 13.91 18.86
CA GLY A 196 -0.44 14.88 19.96
C GLY A 196 -1.84 15.43 20.19
N MET A 197 -2.79 15.18 19.28
CA MET A 197 -4.20 15.54 19.43
C MET A 197 -5.09 14.32 19.75
N GLY A 198 -4.49 13.17 20.08
CA GLY A 198 -5.20 11.93 20.37
C GLY A 198 -5.78 11.23 19.12
N ARG A 199 -5.28 11.55 17.92
CA ARG A 199 -5.81 11.02 16.67
C ARG A 199 -5.00 9.81 16.25
N VAL A 200 -5.65 8.66 16.08
CA VAL A 200 -4.99 7.45 15.58
C VAL A 200 -4.48 7.70 14.17
N PHE A 201 -3.16 7.68 13.99
CA PHE A 201 -2.51 7.89 12.69
C PHE A 201 -1.93 6.60 12.12
N ALA A 202 -1.61 5.63 12.97
CA ALA A 202 -1.10 4.31 12.57
C ALA A 202 -1.61 3.23 13.53
N SER A 203 -1.54 1.98 13.11
CA SER A 203 -1.93 0.83 13.92
C SER A 203 -0.88 -0.27 13.85
N LEU A 204 -0.34 -0.65 15.01
CA LEU A 204 0.35 -1.92 15.18
C LEU A 204 -0.74 -2.99 15.27
N ALA A 205 -1.17 -3.52 14.12
CA ALA A 205 -2.40 -4.31 14.01
C ALA A 205 -2.25 -5.77 14.48
N GLY A 206 -1.03 -6.23 14.68
CA GLY A 206 -0.73 -7.53 15.27
C GLY A 206 -0.93 -8.68 14.31
N GLN A 207 -1.49 -9.77 14.82
CA GLN A 207 -1.72 -11.03 14.12
C GLN A 207 -3.14 -11.51 14.36
N PRO A 208 -3.74 -12.32 13.45
CA PRO A 208 -5.02 -12.94 13.73
C PRO A 208 -4.85 -13.95 14.89
N GLN A 209 -5.87 -14.05 15.73
CA GLN A 209 -5.98 -15.10 16.76
C GLN A 209 -6.27 -16.46 16.10
N ASP A 210 -5.25 -17.03 15.46
CA ASP A 210 -5.35 -18.22 14.63
C ASP A 210 -4.07 -19.06 14.78
N ASN A 211 -4.21 -20.25 15.37
CA ASN A 211 -3.10 -21.16 15.65
C ASN A 211 -2.31 -21.55 14.39
N GLY A 212 -2.93 -21.50 13.21
CA GLY A 212 -2.30 -21.81 11.93
C GLY A 212 -1.59 -20.61 11.28
N TRP A 213 -1.61 -19.42 11.88
CA TRP A 213 -1.05 -18.20 11.30
C TRP A 213 0.49 -18.26 11.23
N ARG A 214 1.16 -18.55 12.35
CA ARG A 214 2.63 -18.61 12.41
C ARG A 214 3.20 -19.59 11.38
N ALA A 215 2.60 -20.77 11.25
CA ALA A 215 3.01 -21.75 10.24
C ALA A 215 2.77 -21.27 8.81
N ALA A 216 1.70 -20.51 8.55
CA ALA A 216 1.44 -19.93 7.23
C ALA A 216 2.44 -18.83 6.87
N VAL A 217 2.75 -17.94 7.80
CA VAL A 217 3.78 -16.91 7.61
C VAL A 217 5.15 -17.57 7.35
N ALA A 218 5.49 -18.62 8.09
CA ALA A 218 6.73 -19.36 7.86
C ALA A 218 6.78 -20.01 6.46
N ARG A 219 5.69 -20.61 5.97
CA ARG A 219 5.64 -21.16 4.60
C ARG A 219 5.72 -20.06 3.54
N ALA A 220 5.00 -18.95 3.72
CA ALA A 220 5.08 -17.79 2.83
C ALA A 220 6.52 -17.23 2.78
N TYR A 221 7.19 -17.14 3.93
CA TYR A 221 8.59 -16.76 4.03
C TYR A 221 9.49 -17.67 3.19
N GLN A 222 9.45 -18.98 3.44
CA GLN A 222 10.28 -19.95 2.73
C GLN A 222 10.01 -19.92 1.22
N PHE A 223 8.75 -19.77 0.82
CA PHE A 223 8.38 -19.64 -0.59
C PHE A 223 8.96 -18.38 -1.23
N ILE A 224 8.77 -17.20 -0.63
CA ILE A 224 9.29 -15.93 -1.17
C ILE A 224 10.82 -15.95 -1.22
N LYS A 225 11.48 -16.50 -0.19
CA LYS A 225 12.93 -16.69 -0.14
C LYS A 225 13.41 -17.56 -1.30
N ALA A 226 12.82 -18.74 -1.48
CA ALA A 226 13.18 -19.65 -2.56
C ALA A 226 12.98 -19.01 -3.94
N GLN A 227 11.86 -18.31 -4.15
CA GLN A 227 11.61 -17.59 -5.39
C GLN A 227 12.62 -16.45 -5.63
N GLY A 228 12.95 -15.68 -4.59
CA GLY A 228 13.92 -14.58 -4.68
C GLY A 228 15.33 -15.07 -5.01
N ASN A 229 15.78 -16.15 -4.37
CA ASN A 229 17.08 -16.77 -4.63
C ASN A 229 17.20 -17.29 -6.07
N ALA A 230 16.10 -17.75 -6.65
CA ALA A 230 16.06 -18.27 -8.02
C ALA A 230 15.88 -17.18 -9.09
N ALA A 231 15.53 -15.94 -8.72
CA ALA A 231 15.05 -14.93 -9.65
C ALA A 231 16.15 -14.15 -10.39
N ASP A 232 17.44 -14.35 -10.08
CA ASP A 232 18.58 -13.62 -10.67
C ASP A 232 18.26 -12.15 -11.03
N PHE A 233 17.89 -11.38 -9.99
CA PHE A 233 17.46 -10.01 -10.18
C PHE A 233 18.63 -9.13 -10.68
N PRO A 234 18.42 -8.24 -11.66
CA PRO A 234 19.45 -7.30 -12.09
C PRO A 234 19.80 -6.30 -10.98
N THR A 235 20.99 -5.69 -11.07
CA THR A 235 21.46 -4.68 -10.11
C THR A 235 20.48 -3.53 -9.94
N SER A 236 19.79 -3.09 -10.99
CA SER A 236 18.77 -2.03 -10.94
C SER A 236 17.58 -2.36 -10.04
N MET A 237 17.27 -3.64 -9.83
CA MET A 237 16.24 -4.07 -8.86
C MET A 237 16.78 -4.23 -7.46
N ARG A 238 18.10 -4.43 -7.30
CA ARG A 238 18.78 -4.63 -6.01
C ARG A 238 19.24 -3.31 -5.38
N HIS A 239 19.60 -2.33 -6.19
CA HIS A 239 20.14 -1.05 -5.76
C HIS A 239 19.15 0.06 -6.11
N HIS A 240 18.43 0.54 -5.11
CA HIS A 240 17.43 1.59 -5.30
C HIS A 240 17.44 2.56 -4.13
N ARG A 241 16.77 3.70 -4.29
CA ARG A 241 16.72 4.78 -3.27
C ARG A 241 16.25 4.34 -1.87
N ARG A 242 15.59 3.19 -1.76
CA ARG A 242 15.04 2.68 -0.49
C ARG A 242 15.93 1.65 0.17
N GLY A 243 16.97 1.12 -0.49
CA GLY A 243 17.81 0.09 0.09
C GLY A 243 18.65 -0.69 -0.92
N LEU A 244 19.40 -1.64 -0.39
CA LEU A 244 20.25 -2.57 -1.13
C LEU A 244 19.69 -3.98 -0.99
N PHE A 245 18.55 -4.22 -1.63
CA PHE A 245 17.85 -5.51 -1.66
C PHE A 245 16.96 -5.55 -2.91
N ALA A 246 16.58 -6.74 -3.38
CA ALA A 246 15.69 -6.83 -4.54
C ALA A 246 14.25 -6.46 -4.15
N ALA A 247 13.62 -5.55 -4.90
CA ALA A 247 12.22 -5.17 -4.71
C ALA A 247 11.41 -5.37 -5.99
N MET A 248 10.25 -6.02 -5.89
CA MET A 248 9.33 -6.19 -7.02
C MET A 248 7.93 -5.72 -6.65
N ASN A 249 7.44 -4.72 -7.37
CA ASN A 249 6.06 -4.25 -7.28
C ASN A 249 5.15 -5.13 -8.13
N VAL A 250 3.89 -5.25 -7.73
CA VAL A 250 2.82 -5.91 -8.49
C VAL A 250 1.53 -5.13 -8.30
N GLY A 251 0.62 -5.21 -9.27
CA GLY A 251 -0.69 -4.59 -9.17
C GLY A 251 -0.94 -3.45 -10.14
N LEU A 252 -2.03 -2.74 -9.89
CA LEU A 252 -2.47 -1.61 -10.70
C LEU A 252 -1.69 -0.36 -10.31
N MET A 253 -1.22 0.40 -11.31
CA MET A 253 -0.48 1.65 -11.11
C MET A 253 -1.05 2.74 -12.02
N TYR A 254 -0.86 3.99 -11.62
CA TYR A 254 -1.20 5.16 -12.45
C TYR A 254 -0.29 6.34 -12.09
N GLY A 255 0.15 7.08 -13.12
CA GLY A 255 1.11 8.18 -13.03
C GLY A 255 2.17 8.10 -14.13
N LYS A 256 3.11 9.05 -14.17
CA LYS A 256 4.27 9.07 -15.08
C LYS A 256 3.90 9.02 -16.58
N GLY A 257 2.94 9.84 -16.99
CA GLY A 257 2.52 9.91 -18.40
C GLY A 257 1.58 8.79 -18.86
N LEU A 258 1.19 7.85 -17.98
CA LEU A 258 0.15 6.87 -18.32
C LEU A 258 -1.20 7.55 -18.54
N LEU A 259 -1.85 7.23 -19.66
CA LEU A 259 -3.19 7.74 -20.02
C LEU A 259 -4.31 7.10 -19.18
N SER A 260 -4.10 5.84 -18.76
CA SER A 260 -5.04 5.07 -17.93
C SER A 260 -4.31 4.24 -16.89
N PRO A 261 -4.97 3.85 -15.78
CA PRO A 261 -4.45 2.86 -14.86
C PRO A 261 -4.10 1.56 -15.57
N THR A 262 -2.91 1.03 -15.30
CA THR A 262 -2.37 -0.12 -16.01
C THR A 262 -1.79 -1.12 -15.02
N TRP A 263 -1.98 -2.41 -15.30
CA TRP A 263 -1.33 -3.47 -14.54
C TRP A 263 0.17 -3.44 -14.80
N LEU A 264 0.97 -3.45 -13.74
CA LEU A 264 2.43 -3.34 -13.87
C LEU A 264 3.00 -4.50 -14.70
N ASP A 265 3.71 -4.16 -15.77
CA ASP A 265 4.50 -5.13 -16.54
C ASP A 265 5.83 -5.39 -15.84
N ASN A 266 5.98 -6.62 -15.34
CA ASN A 266 7.21 -7.10 -14.69
C ASN A 266 8.19 -7.74 -15.69
N LYS A 267 7.97 -7.58 -17.01
CA LYS A 267 8.80 -8.14 -18.08
C LYS A 267 9.04 -9.65 -17.87
N LYS A 268 10.31 -10.07 -17.87
CA LYS A 268 10.74 -11.46 -17.63
C LYS A 268 10.33 -12.01 -16.26
N PHE A 269 9.99 -11.16 -15.30
CA PHE A 269 9.56 -11.55 -13.95
C PHE A 269 8.04 -11.71 -13.81
N THR A 270 7.26 -11.50 -14.87
CA THR A 270 5.80 -11.71 -14.83
C THR A 270 5.41 -13.11 -14.34
N PRO A 271 6.04 -14.23 -14.78
CA PRO A 271 5.73 -15.55 -14.23
C PRO A 271 6.03 -15.68 -12.72
N LEU A 272 7.08 -15.01 -12.24
CA LEU A 272 7.40 -14.96 -10.81
C LEU A 272 6.32 -14.18 -10.03
N ALA A 273 5.91 -13.02 -10.55
CA ALA A 273 4.83 -12.23 -9.97
C ALA A 273 3.52 -13.03 -9.85
N GLU A 274 3.11 -13.75 -10.90
CA GLU A 274 1.90 -14.58 -10.87
C GLU A 274 2.00 -15.71 -9.83
N ARG A 275 3.16 -16.37 -9.71
CA ARG A 275 3.38 -17.40 -8.68
C ARG A 275 3.29 -16.84 -7.26
N LEU A 276 3.83 -15.65 -7.01
CA LEU A 276 3.75 -14.96 -5.71
C LEU A 276 2.31 -14.59 -5.36
N LEU A 277 1.54 -14.06 -6.33
CA LEU A 277 0.13 -13.71 -6.15
C LEU A 277 -0.76 -14.95 -5.96
N ALA A 278 -0.41 -16.08 -6.56
CA ALA A 278 -1.14 -17.34 -6.44
C ALA A 278 -0.87 -18.10 -5.12
N HIS A 279 0.18 -17.74 -4.36
CA HIS A 279 0.55 -18.51 -3.16
C HIS A 279 -0.50 -18.31 -2.04
N PRO A 280 -1.13 -19.40 -1.53
CA PRO A 280 -2.27 -19.29 -0.62
C PRO A 280 -1.92 -18.63 0.71
N ASP A 281 -0.73 -18.87 1.26
CA ASP A 281 -0.31 -18.22 2.51
C ASP A 281 0.03 -16.73 2.32
N VAL A 282 0.50 -16.31 1.13
CA VAL A 282 0.72 -14.90 0.80
C VAL A 282 -0.63 -14.20 0.64
N ALA A 283 -1.58 -14.83 -0.05
CA ALA A 283 -2.94 -14.32 -0.15
C ALA A 283 -3.59 -14.20 1.23
N ARG A 284 -3.39 -15.18 2.12
CA ARG A 284 -3.88 -15.13 3.51
C ARG A 284 -3.32 -13.92 4.26
N MET A 285 -2.02 -13.67 4.14
CA MET A 285 -1.37 -12.48 4.70
C MET A 285 -1.97 -11.18 4.16
N ALA A 286 -2.16 -11.10 2.85
CA ALA A 286 -2.75 -9.94 2.19
C ALA A 286 -4.17 -9.65 2.67
N HIS A 287 -4.98 -10.71 2.81
CA HIS A 287 -6.35 -10.63 3.26
C HIS A 287 -6.47 -10.18 4.72
N PHE A 288 -5.59 -10.65 5.62
CA PHE A 288 -5.58 -10.21 7.01
C PHE A 288 -5.21 -8.73 7.13
N ALA A 289 -4.20 -8.26 6.41
CA ALA A 289 -3.85 -6.84 6.41
C ALA A 289 -5.01 -5.94 5.91
N SER A 290 -5.76 -6.37 4.89
CA SER A 290 -6.98 -5.68 4.43
C SER A 290 -8.09 -5.69 5.48
N PHE A 291 -8.27 -6.80 6.20
CA PHE A 291 -9.21 -6.89 7.32
C PHE A 291 -8.80 -5.98 8.49
N ALA A 292 -7.53 -5.97 8.86
CA ALA A 292 -7.00 -5.08 9.89
C ALA A 292 -7.25 -3.60 9.52
N PHE A 293 -7.10 -3.24 8.24
CA PHE A 293 -7.40 -1.89 7.78
C PHE A 293 -8.89 -1.54 7.95
N SER A 294 -9.81 -2.45 7.62
CA SER A 294 -11.24 -2.20 7.82
C SER A 294 -11.64 -2.09 9.29
N LEU A 295 -10.87 -2.71 10.18
CA LEU A 295 -11.05 -2.64 11.63
C LEU A 295 -10.56 -1.30 12.21
N TRP A 296 -9.36 -0.88 11.84
CA TRP A 296 -8.66 0.25 12.47
C TRP A 296 -8.98 1.61 11.85
N ALA A 297 -9.39 1.65 10.58
CA ALA A 297 -9.76 2.88 9.90
C ALA A 297 -10.97 2.64 8.97
N PRO A 298 -12.15 2.27 9.51
CA PRO A 298 -13.30 1.80 8.72
C PRO A 298 -13.78 2.82 7.68
N ARG A 299 -13.77 4.11 8.02
CA ARG A 299 -14.15 5.19 7.09
C ARG A 299 -13.19 5.30 5.91
N LEU A 300 -11.88 5.24 6.19
CA LEU A 300 -10.84 5.27 5.16
C LEU A 300 -10.83 3.99 4.33
N TYR A 301 -11.03 2.84 4.96
CA TYR A 301 -11.20 1.56 4.27
C TYR A 301 -12.39 1.61 3.31
N ARG A 302 -13.52 2.19 3.73
CA ARG A 302 -14.69 2.37 2.86
C ARG A 302 -14.38 3.25 1.66
N TYR A 303 -13.61 4.33 1.85
CA TYR A 303 -13.12 5.16 0.75
C TYR A 303 -12.33 4.35 -0.29
N TYR A 304 -11.47 3.42 0.14
CA TYR A 304 -10.77 2.52 -0.79
C TYR A 304 -11.72 1.54 -1.49
N VAL A 305 -12.72 0.99 -0.79
CA VAL A 305 -13.73 0.08 -1.38
C VAL A 305 -14.53 0.80 -2.47
N ASP A 306 -15.06 1.99 -2.18
CA ASP A 306 -15.84 2.79 -3.12
C ASP A 306 -14.99 3.20 -4.33
N HIS A 307 -13.71 3.50 -4.10
CA HIS A 307 -12.78 3.82 -5.19
C HIS A 307 -12.49 2.60 -6.07
N ASN A 308 -12.29 1.41 -5.48
CA ASN A 308 -12.11 0.18 -6.23
C ASN A 308 -13.35 -0.16 -7.09
N ALA A 309 -14.55 0.07 -6.58
CA ALA A 309 -15.78 -0.09 -7.36
C ALA A 309 -15.82 0.91 -8.54
N THR A 310 -15.36 2.14 -8.32
CA THR A 310 -15.21 3.15 -9.40
C THR A 310 -14.29 2.66 -10.50
N LEU A 311 -13.09 2.18 -10.12
CA LEU A 311 -12.11 1.68 -11.07
C LEU A 311 -12.65 0.47 -11.83
N ALA A 312 -13.37 -0.43 -11.16
CA ALA A 312 -13.99 -1.59 -11.80
C ALA A 312 -15.05 -1.22 -12.85
N ASN A 313 -15.82 -0.16 -12.60
CA ASN A 313 -16.80 0.34 -13.56
C ASN A 313 -16.14 1.06 -14.74
N LEU A 314 -15.08 1.82 -14.50
CA LEU A 314 -14.37 2.58 -15.54
C LEU A 314 -13.40 1.72 -16.37
N LEU A 315 -12.92 0.62 -15.81
CA LEU A 315 -11.94 -0.29 -16.43
C LEU A 315 -12.46 -1.73 -16.34
N PRO A 316 -13.32 -2.16 -17.29
CA PRO A 316 -13.80 -3.53 -17.34
C PRO A 316 -12.64 -4.53 -17.33
N GLY A 317 -12.71 -5.51 -16.42
CA GLY A 317 -11.66 -6.53 -16.28
C GLY A 317 -10.44 -6.10 -15.44
N VAL A 318 -10.46 -4.92 -14.80
CA VAL A 318 -9.41 -4.54 -13.86
C VAL A 318 -9.33 -5.57 -12.72
N ARG A 319 -8.12 -6.08 -12.48
CA ARG A 319 -7.84 -7.05 -11.42
C ARG A 319 -7.11 -6.40 -10.25
N ARG A 320 -7.17 -7.05 -9.09
CA ARG A 320 -6.40 -6.69 -7.89
C ARG A 320 -5.37 -7.78 -7.58
N PRO A 321 -4.24 -7.47 -6.92
CA PRO A 321 -3.26 -8.47 -6.49
C PRO A 321 -3.89 -9.63 -5.71
N PHE A 322 -4.80 -9.32 -4.78
CA PHE A 322 -5.47 -10.32 -3.96
C PHE A 322 -6.98 -10.05 -3.89
N PRO A 323 -7.83 -11.07 -4.07
CA PRO A 323 -9.27 -10.87 -4.27
C PRO A 323 -9.97 -10.25 -3.06
N LYS A 324 -9.52 -10.58 -1.84
CA LYS A 324 -10.06 -10.03 -0.58
C LYS A 324 -9.17 -8.93 0.02
N SER A 325 -8.32 -8.30 -0.80
CA SER A 325 -7.56 -7.12 -0.42
C SER A 325 -8.14 -5.86 -1.06
N VAL A 326 -8.19 -4.77 -0.28
CA VAL A 326 -8.63 -3.46 -0.76
C VAL A 326 -7.50 -2.71 -1.48
N PHE A 327 -6.26 -3.16 -1.32
CA PHE A 327 -5.09 -2.52 -1.90
C PHE A 327 -4.96 -2.87 -3.39
N ALA A 328 -4.72 -1.86 -4.22
CA ALA A 328 -4.53 -2.05 -5.67
C ALA A 328 -3.14 -2.58 -6.04
N SER A 329 -2.16 -2.47 -5.13
CA SER A 329 -0.76 -2.81 -5.39
C SER A 329 -0.10 -3.45 -4.17
N ALA A 330 0.99 -4.18 -4.41
CA ALA A 330 1.82 -4.79 -3.38
C ALA A 330 3.30 -4.79 -3.78
N THR A 331 4.20 -4.90 -2.79
CA THR A 331 5.64 -5.08 -3.02
C THR A 331 6.15 -6.31 -2.27
N PHE A 332 6.95 -7.11 -2.97
CA PHE A 332 7.80 -8.14 -2.38
C PHE A 332 9.22 -7.60 -2.27
N ASN A 333 9.71 -7.48 -1.03
CA ASN A 333 11.10 -7.10 -0.75
C ASN A 333 11.84 -8.39 -0.40
N PHE A 334 12.74 -8.82 -1.29
CA PHE A 334 13.42 -10.10 -1.18
C PHE A 334 14.69 -9.97 -0.33
N GLY A 335 14.97 -11.04 0.42
CA GLY A 335 16.04 -11.10 1.41
C GLY A 335 17.43 -11.34 0.83
N PRO A 336 18.38 -11.81 1.67
CA PRO A 336 18.14 -12.39 3.00
C PRO A 336 17.92 -11.38 4.13
N SER A 337 18.41 -10.14 4.03
CA SER A 337 18.33 -9.14 5.10
C SER A 337 17.84 -7.79 4.56
N VAL A 338 16.52 -7.63 4.45
CA VAL A 338 15.88 -6.40 3.97
C VAL A 338 16.02 -5.30 5.03
N CYS A 339 16.87 -4.32 4.72
CA CYS A 339 17.02 -3.08 5.47
C CYS A 339 16.79 -1.88 4.55
N THR A 340 15.79 -1.08 4.90
CA THR A 340 15.42 0.13 4.18
C THR A 340 16.16 1.36 4.71
N PHE A 341 16.55 2.26 3.81
CA PHE A 341 16.95 3.62 4.16
C PHE A 341 15.71 4.46 4.52
N LYS A 342 15.89 5.58 5.24
CA LYS A 342 14.81 6.55 5.50
C LYS A 342 14.20 7.01 4.17
N HIS A 343 12.88 6.84 4.04
CA HIS A 343 12.13 7.27 2.86
C HIS A 343 10.65 7.53 3.18
N ARG A 344 9.95 8.16 2.23
CA ARG A 344 8.49 8.20 2.12
C ARG A 344 8.06 7.55 0.81
N ASP A 345 6.89 6.93 0.81
CA ASP A 345 6.26 6.41 -0.39
C ASP A 345 5.37 7.47 -1.04
N VAL A 346 5.98 8.56 -1.49
CA VAL A 346 5.27 9.79 -1.84
C VAL A 346 4.20 9.65 -2.93
N CYS A 347 4.24 8.59 -3.73
CA CYS A 347 3.23 8.30 -4.75
C CYS A 347 1.97 7.61 -4.20
N ASN A 348 1.99 7.15 -2.95
CA ASN A 348 0.82 6.57 -2.29
C ASN A 348 -0.13 7.69 -1.84
N LEU A 349 -1.39 7.32 -1.58
CA LEU A 349 -2.39 8.26 -1.07
C LEU A 349 -1.91 8.87 0.29
N PRO A 350 -1.75 10.19 0.41
CA PRO A 350 -1.22 10.86 1.61
C PRO A 350 -1.90 10.51 2.92
N PHE A 351 -3.22 10.61 2.96
CA PHE A 351 -4.03 10.23 4.12
C PHE A 351 -4.42 8.74 4.11
N GLY A 352 -3.98 8.01 3.07
CA GLY A 352 -4.20 6.59 2.92
C GLY A 352 -3.25 5.78 3.79
N TRP A 353 -3.64 4.56 4.13
CA TRP A 353 -2.76 3.65 4.86
C TRP A 353 -2.16 2.61 3.92
N CYS A 354 -0.97 2.14 4.27
CA CYS A 354 -0.31 1.00 3.66
C CYS A 354 -0.09 -0.07 4.72
N ALA A 355 -0.10 -1.33 4.31
CA ALA A 355 0.20 -2.45 5.20
C ALA A 355 1.64 -2.91 5.01
N ILE A 356 2.36 -3.09 6.10
CA ILE A 356 3.71 -3.63 6.14
C ILE A 356 3.68 -4.90 6.96
N GLN A 357 4.30 -5.96 6.45
CA GLN A 357 4.46 -7.25 7.14
C GLN A 357 5.92 -7.67 7.08
N ALA A 358 6.53 -7.92 8.24
CA ALA A 358 7.83 -8.55 8.34
C ALA A 358 7.70 -10.07 8.29
N LEU A 359 8.65 -10.76 7.66
CA LEU A 359 8.76 -12.21 7.69
C LEU A 359 10.22 -12.60 7.87
N GLY A 360 10.45 -13.83 8.32
CA GLY A 360 11.79 -14.40 8.49
C GLY A 360 12.02 -14.95 9.87
N SER A 361 13.28 -15.12 10.22
CA SER A 361 13.74 -15.63 11.51
C SER A 361 14.77 -14.66 12.05
N PHE A 362 14.34 -13.81 12.98
CA PHE A 362 15.15 -12.80 13.63
C PHE A 362 14.56 -12.46 15.00
N ASP A 363 15.40 -11.98 15.91
CA ASP A 363 15.00 -11.41 17.19
C ASP A 363 14.56 -9.95 17.00
N ALA A 364 13.25 -9.73 17.13
CA ALA A 364 12.64 -8.41 16.96
C ALA A 364 12.97 -7.42 18.08
N THR A 365 13.55 -7.89 19.19
CA THR A 365 14.03 -7.04 20.30
C THR A 365 15.46 -6.56 20.08
N ALA A 366 16.24 -7.28 19.25
CA ALA A 366 17.62 -6.94 18.92
C ALA A 366 17.74 -6.17 17.59
N GLY A 367 16.89 -6.47 16.60
CA GLY A 367 17.00 -5.92 15.25
C GLY A 367 15.67 -5.90 14.49
N GLY A 368 15.69 -5.42 13.25
CA GLY A 368 14.51 -5.46 12.37
C GLY A 368 13.36 -4.49 12.72
N HIS A 369 13.52 -3.68 13.76
CA HIS A 369 12.58 -2.66 14.23
C HIS A 369 12.08 -1.75 13.10
N LEU A 370 10.81 -1.35 13.15
CA LEU A 370 10.27 -0.29 12.29
C LEU A 370 10.59 1.07 12.91
N VAL A 371 11.12 1.99 12.12
CA VAL A 371 11.41 3.36 12.54
C VAL A 371 10.39 4.30 11.91
N LEU A 372 9.71 5.12 12.71
CA LEU A 372 8.82 6.20 12.25
C LEU A 372 9.44 7.53 12.64
N TRP A 373 10.04 8.19 11.65
CA TRP A 373 10.94 9.34 11.86
C TRP A 373 10.21 10.59 12.35
N ASP A 374 9.05 10.90 11.78
CA ASP A 374 8.27 12.10 12.17
C ASP A 374 7.68 11.95 13.57
N ALA A 375 7.39 10.71 13.96
CA ALA A 375 6.89 10.36 15.29
C ALA A 375 8.00 10.22 16.33
N LYS A 376 9.27 10.15 15.91
CA LYS A 376 10.41 9.82 16.80
C LYS A 376 10.18 8.52 17.58
N VAL A 377 9.62 7.50 16.93
CA VAL A 377 9.42 6.18 17.55
C VAL A 377 10.15 5.07 16.79
N VAL A 378 10.63 4.07 17.53
CA VAL A 378 11.18 2.82 17.02
C VAL A 378 10.36 1.69 17.62
N VAL A 379 9.83 0.80 16.79
CA VAL A 379 8.90 -0.24 17.22
C VAL A 379 9.54 -1.60 16.99
N GLU A 380 9.58 -2.44 18.02
CA GLU A 380 9.89 -3.87 17.86
C GLU A 380 8.89 -4.45 16.87
N PHE A 381 9.37 -5.08 15.79
CA PHE A 381 8.48 -5.51 14.71
C PHE A 381 8.64 -7.00 14.39
N PRO A 382 7.95 -7.88 15.13
CA PRO A 382 8.07 -9.33 14.98
C PRO A 382 7.60 -9.86 13.62
N ALA A 383 8.23 -10.95 13.19
CA ALA A 383 7.81 -11.68 12.00
C ALA A 383 6.34 -12.14 12.11
N GLY A 384 5.58 -11.93 11.03
CA GLY A 384 4.17 -12.28 10.92
C GLY A 384 3.20 -11.19 11.39
N ALA A 385 3.68 -10.15 12.07
CA ALA A 385 2.85 -9.02 12.49
C ALA A 385 2.56 -8.05 11.33
N VAL A 386 1.44 -7.34 11.42
CA VAL A 386 1.04 -6.27 10.48
C VAL A 386 1.14 -4.92 11.15
N ILE A 387 1.73 -3.94 10.46
CA ILE A 387 1.61 -2.52 10.80
C ILE A 387 0.89 -1.80 9.65
N LEU A 388 -0.07 -0.94 10.00
CA LEU A 388 -0.77 -0.05 9.08
C LEU A 388 -0.34 1.39 9.35
N LEU A 389 0.14 2.10 8.33
CA LEU A 389 0.58 3.49 8.49
C LEU A 389 0.46 4.29 7.19
N PRO A 390 0.38 5.63 7.27
CA PRO A 390 0.35 6.52 6.10
C PRO A 390 1.75 6.68 5.50
N SER A 391 2.19 5.68 4.74
CA SER A 391 3.59 5.57 4.28
C SER A 391 4.01 6.67 3.30
N ALA A 392 3.03 7.35 2.69
CA ALA A 392 3.25 8.53 1.87
C ALA A 392 3.75 9.72 2.71
N THR A 393 3.19 9.92 3.90
CA THR A 393 3.41 11.15 4.69
C THR A 393 4.13 10.90 5.99
N VAL A 394 4.40 9.65 6.39
CA VAL A 394 5.27 9.29 7.52
C VAL A 394 6.54 8.63 7.01
N ALA A 395 7.69 9.22 7.35
CA ALA A 395 8.99 8.82 6.89
C ALA A 395 9.40 7.63 7.73
N HIS A 396 9.83 6.58 7.06
CA HIS A 396 10.05 5.30 7.69
C HIS A 396 11.28 4.60 7.14
N SER A 397 11.81 3.71 7.97
CA SER A 397 12.88 2.78 7.64
C SER A 397 12.82 1.59 8.58
N ASN A 398 13.80 0.69 8.52
CA ASN A 398 13.96 -0.34 9.55
C ASN A 398 15.42 -0.51 9.96
N VAL A 399 15.61 -0.88 11.23
CA VAL A 399 16.92 -1.26 11.75
C VAL A 399 17.36 -2.57 11.07
N PRO A 400 18.66 -2.76 10.76
CA PRO A 400 19.18 -4.05 10.34
C PRO A 400 18.83 -5.16 11.35
N VAL A 401 18.73 -6.40 10.88
CA VAL A 401 18.76 -7.57 11.78
C VAL A 401 20.20 -7.95 12.09
N ALA A 402 20.42 -8.80 13.09
CA ALA A 402 21.77 -9.24 13.45
C ALA A 402 22.37 -10.13 12.35
N ASP A 403 23.69 -10.29 12.38
CA ASP A 403 24.39 -11.16 11.42
C ASP A 403 23.89 -12.61 11.55
N GLY A 404 23.63 -13.24 10.40
CA GLY A 404 23.06 -14.59 10.33
C GLY A 404 21.53 -14.65 10.46
N GLU A 405 20.87 -13.56 10.86
CA GLU A 405 19.42 -13.49 10.87
C GLU A 405 18.86 -13.16 9.49
N GLU A 406 17.60 -13.55 9.26
CA GLU A 406 16.95 -13.36 7.98
C GLU A 406 15.64 -12.60 8.12
N ARG A 407 15.48 -11.57 7.29
CA ARG A 407 14.29 -10.73 7.26
C ARG A 407 13.93 -10.32 5.85
N ILE A 408 12.68 -10.53 5.48
CA ILE A 408 12.04 -9.98 4.27
C ILE A 408 10.81 -9.18 4.66
N SER A 409 10.24 -8.46 3.70
CA SER A 409 8.98 -7.76 3.93
C SER A 409 8.03 -7.84 2.74
N PHE A 410 6.75 -7.97 3.06
CA PHE A 410 5.64 -7.89 2.13
C PHE A 410 4.79 -6.67 2.46
N THR A 411 4.54 -5.82 1.47
CA THR A 411 3.75 -4.60 1.67
C THR A 411 2.57 -4.54 0.71
N GLN A 412 1.50 -3.87 1.14
CA GLN A 412 0.35 -3.56 0.30
C GLN A 412 0.03 -2.07 0.39
N PHE A 413 -0.28 -1.46 -0.75
CA PHE A 413 -0.49 -0.03 -0.87
C PHE A 413 -1.43 0.29 -2.03
N THR A 414 -1.77 1.57 -2.18
CA THR A 414 -2.52 2.04 -3.35
C THR A 414 -1.95 3.40 -3.76
N PRO A 415 -1.41 3.52 -4.98
CA PRO A 415 -0.97 4.80 -5.52
C PRO A 415 -2.08 5.84 -5.46
N GLY A 416 -1.78 7.03 -4.96
CA GLY A 416 -2.75 8.12 -4.86
C GLY A 416 -3.24 8.60 -6.23
N GLY A 417 -2.42 8.42 -7.28
CA GLY A 417 -2.81 8.67 -8.66
C GLY A 417 -4.05 7.87 -9.11
N LEU A 418 -4.24 6.65 -8.60
CA LEU A 418 -5.45 5.87 -8.92
C LEU A 418 -6.70 6.57 -8.41
N PHE A 419 -6.62 7.17 -7.22
CA PHE A 419 -7.70 7.96 -6.61
C PHE A 419 -8.03 9.19 -7.44
N ARG A 420 -6.99 9.93 -7.87
CA ARG A 420 -7.13 11.09 -8.74
C ARG A 420 -7.85 10.73 -10.05
N TRP A 421 -7.38 9.69 -10.73
CA TRP A 421 -7.92 9.29 -12.04
C TRP A 421 -9.40 8.90 -11.97
N GLY A 422 -9.78 8.08 -10.98
CA GLY A 422 -11.18 7.68 -10.83
C GLY A 422 -12.09 8.82 -10.37
N GLY A 423 -11.57 9.76 -9.58
CA GLY A 423 -12.30 10.96 -9.16
C GLY A 423 -12.64 11.89 -10.34
N LEU A 424 -11.65 12.25 -11.15
CA LEU A 424 -11.82 13.13 -12.31
C LEU A 424 -12.85 12.59 -13.32
N ARG A 425 -12.87 11.28 -13.55
CA ARG A 425 -13.81 10.66 -14.49
C ARG A 425 -15.22 10.47 -13.94
N ARG A 426 -15.41 10.56 -12.62
CA ARG A 426 -16.75 10.60 -12.00
C ARG A 426 -17.42 11.97 -12.14
N THR A 427 -16.66 13.06 -12.05
CA THR A 427 -17.21 14.42 -12.06
C THR A 427 -17.57 14.93 -13.45
N HIS A 428 -16.91 14.44 -14.50
CA HIS A 428 -17.10 14.92 -15.88
C HIS A 428 -18.20 14.20 -16.68
N GLY A 429 -19.06 13.37 -16.06
CA GLY A 429 -20.29 12.88 -16.69
C GLY A 429 -20.14 12.25 -18.10
N GLY A 430 -18.98 11.69 -18.42
CA GLY A 430 -18.65 11.28 -19.77
C GLY A 430 -19.34 9.98 -20.17
N THR A 431 -20.44 10.10 -20.89
CA THR A 431 -20.88 9.12 -21.89
C THR A 431 -19.66 8.66 -22.68
N ILE A 432 -19.44 7.35 -22.74
CA ILE A 432 -18.48 6.77 -23.68
C ILE A 432 -19.07 6.96 -25.08
N GLY A 433 -18.81 8.11 -25.68
CA GLY A 433 -18.99 8.32 -27.11
C GLY A 433 -17.88 7.55 -27.82
N GLY A 434 -18.24 6.50 -28.54
CA GLY A 434 -17.33 5.76 -29.41
C GLY A 434 -16.75 6.70 -30.46
N GLY A 435 -15.48 7.05 -30.31
CA GLY A 435 -14.69 7.64 -31.39
C GLY A 435 -14.23 6.52 -32.31
N GLY A 436 -15.01 6.26 -33.36
CA GLY A 436 -14.49 5.59 -34.56
C GLY A 436 -13.44 6.49 -35.24
N PRO A 437 -12.54 5.90 -36.04
CA PRO A 437 -11.41 6.64 -36.62
C PRO A 437 -11.92 7.64 -37.67
N ARG A 438 -11.37 8.85 -37.63
CA ARG A 438 -11.25 9.72 -38.80
C ARG A 438 -9.78 9.98 -39.05
#